data_AF-A0A7X6HV75-F1
#
_entry.id   AF-A0A7X6HV75-F1
#
_cell.length_a   1.000
_cell.length_b   1.000
_cell.length_c   1.000
_cell.angle_alpha   90.00
_cell.angle_beta   90.00
_cell.angle_gamma   90.00
#
_symmetry.space_group_name_H-M   'P 1'
#
loop_
_entity.id
_entity.type
_entity.pdbx_description
1 polymer ?
#
loop_
_entity_poly.entity_id
_entity_poly.type
_entity_poly.pdbx_seq_one_letter_code
_entity_poly.pdbx_strand_id
1 'polypeptide(L)'
;MNRQGPVQNLSLWYDPAPYRLILASASPRRQELLRRLVPDFDIALPQINESLRADLPTVAALEELAWRKTQAVLQAAGPGYTSGQTADRRPRLVIGADTVVVAEGQILGKPKDRHEAYLMLRRLSGRVHQVITAVCLNDGQRTCRFHQSSQVRFYNLTERDIQTYLDCGESLDKAGAYGIQGQGSLFVQEIQGDYYNIVGLPVAALLRQLRAFSAQTAPAATDRPSSVL
;
A
#
# COMPACT_ATOMS: atom_id res chain seq x y z
N MET A 1 -36.35 -0.95 -0.22
CA MET A 1 -36.21 -2.11 0.69
C MET A 1 -34.97 -2.90 0.24
N ASN A 2 -33.78 -2.40 0.58
CA ASN A 2 -32.51 -2.92 0.07
C ASN A 2 -31.97 -3.95 1.07
N ARG A 3 -32.18 -5.24 0.80
CA ARG A 3 -31.56 -6.31 1.60
C ARG A 3 -30.08 -6.37 1.22
N GLN A 4 -29.24 -5.65 1.97
CA GLN A 4 -27.83 -5.97 2.03
C GLN A 4 -27.73 -7.37 2.65
N GLY A 5 -27.49 -8.38 1.81
CA GLY A 5 -27.17 -9.72 2.27
C GLY A 5 -25.91 -9.71 3.14
N PRO A 6 -25.71 -10.73 3.99
CA PRO A 6 -24.58 -10.77 4.90
C PRO A 6 -23.28 -10.74 4.09
N VAL A 7 -22.42 -9.77 4.40
CA VAL A 7 -21.06 -9.67 3.85
C VAL A 7 -20.37 -11.02 4.10
N GLN A 8 -20.03 -11.69 3.00
CA GLN A 8 -19.40 -13.01 3.01
C GLN A 8 -18.13 -12.97 3.86
N ASN A 9 -17.93 -14.03 4.64
CA ASN A 9 -16.91 -14.19 5.66
C ASN A 9 -15.50 -13.85 5.12
N LEU A 10 -14.95 -12.68 5.51
CA LEU A 10 -13.63 -12.17 5.08
C LEU A 10 -12.46 -13.10 5.44
N SER A 11 -12.67 -14.04 6.37
CA SER A 11 -11.69 -15.06 6.78
C SER A 11 -11.31 -16.08 5.69
N LEU A 12 -11.98 -16.08 4.52
CA LEU A 12 -11.77 -17.10 3.48
C LEU A 12 -10.56 -16.85 2.56
N TRP A 13 -10.02 -15.63 2.48
CA TRP A 13 -8.97 -15.32 1.50
C TRP A 13 -7.55 -15.47 2.05
N TYR A 14 -7.31 -15.04 3.28
CA TYR A 14 -6.04 -15.23 3.98
C TYR A 14 -6.30 -15.41 5.47
N ASP A 15 -5.76 -16.48 6.03
CA ASP A 15 -5.78 -16.71 7.47
C ASP A 15 -4.51 -16.10 8.09
N PRO A 16 -4.63 -15.00 8.86
CA PRO A 16 -3.50 -14.43 9.57
C PRO A 16 -3.17 -15.21 10.85
N ALA A 17 -3.82 -16.34 11.17
CA ALA A 17 -3.57 -17.13 12.38
C ALA A 17 -2.09 -17.30 12.77
N PRO A 18 -1.12 -17.51 11.85
CA PRO A 18 0.29 -17.58 12.26
C PRO A 18 0.90 -16.23 12.68
N TYR A 19 0.29 -15.09 12.34
CA TYR A 19 0.86 -13.76 12.56
C TYR A 19 -0.08 -12.76 13.25
N ARG A 20 0.51 -11.82 13.99
CA ARG A 20 -0.10 -10.52 14.25
C ARG A 20 0.28 -9.57 13.12
N LEU A 21 -0.69 -9.22 12.25
CA LEU A 21 -0.44 -8.27 11.18
C LEU A 21 -0.37 -6.84 11.70
N ILE A 22 0.61 -6.08 11.20
CA ILE A 22 0.78 -4.66 11.50
C ILE A 22 0.93 -3.90 10.18
N LEU A 23 0.10 -2.89 9.95
CA LEU A 23 0.25 -1.95 8.84
C LEU A 23 1.12 -0.76 9.28
N ALA A 24 2.30 -0.64 8.68
CA ALA A 24 3.24 0.47 8.87
C ALA A 24 2.84 1.71 8.04
N SER A 25 1.61 2.20 8.19
CA SER A 25 1.10 3.33 7.39
C SER A 25 0.01 4.15 8.08
N ALA A 26 0.13 5.47 8.00
CA ALA A 26 -0.92 6.42 8.40
C ALA A 26 -2.08 6.51 7.40
N SER A 27 -1.93 5.98 6.17
CA SER A 27 -2.87 6.21 5.08
C SER A 27 -4.23 5.53 5.35
N PRO A 28 -5.34 6.28 5.48
CA PRO A 28 -6.67 5.69 5.65
C PRO A 28 -7.06 4.78 4.48
N ARG A 29 -6.64 5.15 3.26
CA ARG A 29 -6.88 4.37 2.05
C ARG A 29 -6.23 2.99 2.13
N ARG A 30 -4.98 2.91 2.60
CA ARG A 30 -4.29 1.62 2.75
C ARG A 30 -4.91 0.75 3.85
N GLN A 31 -5.41 1.37 4.91
CA GLN A 31 -6.15 0.66 5.97
C GLN A 31 -7.44 0.06 5.40
N GLU A 32 -8.23 0.85 4.65
CA GLU A 32 -9.45 0.37 3.99
C GLU A 32 -9.15 -0.80 3.04
N LEU A 33 -8.10 -0.67 2.21
CA LEU A 33 -7.72 -1.71 1.27
C LEU A 33 -7.22 -2.98 1.94
N LEU A 34 -6.45 -2.88 3.02
CA LEU A 34 -5.98 -4.05 3.76
C LEU A 34 -7.14 -4.78 4.46
N ARG A 35 -8.15 -4.05 4.97
CA ARG A 35 -9.36 -4.65 5.57
C ARG A 35 -10.14 -5.56 4.62
N ARG A 36 -9.99 -5.39 3.31
CA ARG A 36 -10.58 -6.28 2.29
C ARG A 36 -9.95 -7.67 2.28
N LEU A 37 -8.70 -7.77 2.75
CA LEU A 37 -7.95 -9.03 2.84
C LEU A 37 -8.00 -9.62 4.25
N VAL A 38 -7.80 -8.76 5.26
CA VAL A 38 -7.71 -9.16 6.65
C VAL A 38 -8.46 -8.14 7.52
N PRO A 39 -9.55 -8.54 8.18
CA PRO A 39 -10.38 -7.61 8.94
C PRO A 39 -9.64 -7.02 10.16
N ASP A 40 -8.78 -7.80 10.81
CA ASP A 40 -8.08 -7.43 12.04
C ASP A 40 -6.57 -7.31 11.82
N PHE A 41 -6.03 -6.10 12.05
CA PHE A 41 -4.60 -5.80 12.07
C PHE A 41 -4.33 -4.55 12.91
N ASP A 42 -3.11 -4.41 13.40
CA ASP A 42 -2.68 -3.20 14.12
C ASP A 42 -2.14 -2.14 13.15
N ILE A 43 -2.23 -0.88 13.53
CA ILE A 43 -1.63 0.22 12.78
C ILE A 43 -0.47 0.77 13.59
N ALA A 44 0.69 0.90 12.94
CA ALA A 44 1.86 1.54 13.53
C ALA A 44 2.38 2.63 12.59
N LEU A 45 2.71 3.80 13.14
CA LEU A 45 3.24 4.91 12.36
C LEU A 45 4.78 4.83 12.34
N PRO A 46 5.42 4.61 11.18
CA PRO A 46 6.87 4.62 11.10
C PRO A 46 7.40 6.03 11.30
N GLN A 47 8.25 6.24 12.31
CA GLN A 47 8.92 7.51 12.55
C GLN A 47 10.22 7.59 11.75
N ILE A 48 10.12 7.80 10.44
CA ILE A 48 11.28 7.88 9.54
C ILE A 48 11.22 9.07 8.60
N ASN A 49 12.38 9.48 8.09
CA ASN A 49 12.46 10.36 6.93
C ASN A 49 12.03 9.59 5.67
N GLU A 50 10.93 10.00 5.05
CA GLU A 50 10.36 9.37 3.85
C GLU A 50 11.00 9.80 2.53
N SER A 51 12.10 10.56 2.55
CA SER A 51 12.85 10.88 1.33
C SER A 51 13.36 9.61 0.64
N LEU A 52 13.14 9.57 -0.67
CA LEU A 52 13.69 8.54 -1.55
C LEU A 52 15.20 8.74 -1.73
N ARG A 53 15.91 7.63 -1.80
CA ARG A 53 17.34 7.59 -2.07
C ARG A 53 17.62 7.95 -3.52
N ALA A 54 18.30 9.07 -3.75
CA ALA A 54 18.60 9.58 -5.09
C ALA A 54 19.69 8.76 -5.82
N ASP A 55 20.45 7.95 -5.09
CA ASP A 55 21.50 7.06 -5.62
C ASP A 55 20.95 5.72 -6.16
N LEU A 56 19.64 5.47 -6.02
CA LEU A 56 18.98 4.25 -6.47
C LEU A 56 18.01 4.53 -7.63
N PRO A 57 17.79 3.55 -8.53
CA PRO A 57 16.67 3.60 -9.46
C PRO A 57 15.33 3.79 -8.71
N THR A 58 14.38 4.52 -9.31
CA THR A 58 13.10 4.91 -8.67
C THR A 58 12.39 3.74 -7.96
N VAL A 59 12.25 2.60 -8.65
CA VAL A 59 11.58 1.42 -8.09
C VAL A 59 12.34 0.86 -6.88
N ALA A 60 13.67 0.75 -6.99
CA ALA A 60 14.51 0.25 -5.89
C ALA A 60 14.49 1.21 -4.68
N ALA A 61 14.51 2.52 -4.93
CA ALA A 61 14.37 3.53 -3.88
C ALA A 61 13.01 3.44 -3.16
N LEU A 62 11.94 3.15 -3.89
CA LEU A 62 10.59 3.02 -3.36
C LEU A 62 10.42 1.73 -2.54
N GLU A 63 10.93 0.60 -3.03
CA GLU A 63 10.96 -0.67 -2.29
C GLU A 63 11.81 -0.56 -1.02
N GLU A 64 12.93 0.15 -1.09
CA GLU A 64 13.77 0.46 0.08
C GLU A 64 13.01 1.32 1.09
N LEU A 65 12.26 2.34 0.66
CA LEU A 65 11.42 3.15 1.55
C LEU A 65 10.33 2.30 2.22
N ALA A 66 9.62 1.46 1.46
CA ALA A 66 8.61 0.56 2.01
C ALA A 66 9.22 -0.38 3.06
N TRP A 67 10.42 -0.90 2.82
CA TRP A 67 11.16 -1.71 3.79
C TRP A 67 11.59 -0.92 5.03
N ARG A 68 12.18 0.26 4.88
CA ARG A 68 12.57 1.14 6.00
C ARG A 68 11.39 1.44 6.93
N LYS A 69 10.17 1.61 6.37
CA LYS A 69 8.94 1.76 7.17
C LYS A 69 8.68 0.53 8.04
N THR A 70 8.81 -0.68 7.48
CA THR A 70 8.65 -1.92 8.27
C THR A 70 9.73 -2.07 9.34
N GLN A 71 10.98 -1.74 9.00
CA GLN A 71 12.12 -1.87 9.91
C GLN A 71 11.97 -0.94 11.11
N ALA A 72 11.53 0.30 10.90
CA ALA A 72 11.33 1.27 11.98
C ALA A 72 10.25 0.79 12.98
N VAL A 73 9.15 0.20 12.48
CA VAL A 73 8.10 -0.37 13.34
C VAL A 73 8.64 -1.58 14.14
N LEU A 74 9.44 -2.45 13.50
CA LEU A 74 10.06 -3.59 14.17
C LEU A 74 11.11 -3.17 15.22
N GLN A 75 11.84 -2.07 14.98
CA GLN A 75 12.84 -1.56 15.93
C GLN A 75 12.18 -0.84 17.11
N ALA A 76 11.15 -0.03 16.87
CA ALA A 76 10.43 0.69 17.93
C ALA A 76 9.70 -0.24 18.90
N ALA A 77 9.35 -1.44 18.43
CA ALA A 77 8.84 -2.52 19.26
C ALA A 77 9.84 -2.97 20.36
N GLY A 78 11.15 -2.84 20.12
CA GLY A 78 12.21 -3.30 21.01
C GLY A 78 12.36 -4.83 21.07
N PRO A 79 13.47 -5.36 21.62
CA PRO A 79 13.76 -6.80 21.71
C PRO A 79 12.82 -7.60 22.65
N GLY A 80 11.81 -6.96 23.26
CA GLY A 80 10.83 -7.59 24.15
C GLY A 80 9.39 -7.62 23.62
N TYR A 81 9.13 -7.12 22.41
CA TYR A 81 7.79 -7.15 21.78
C TYR A 81 7.52 -8.44 20.99
N THR A 82 8.51 -9.31 20.87
CA THR A 82 8.34 -10.75 20.67
C THR A 82 7.92 -11.35 22.01
N SER A 83 6.62 -11.66 22.14
CA SER A 83 6.01 -12.34 23.29
C SER A 83 6.21 -11.67 24.66
N GLY A 84 5.33 -10.75 25.07
CA GLY A 84 5.40 -10.28 26.47
C GLY A 84 4.36 -9.31 26.99
N GLN A 85 3.81 -8.40 26.17
CA GLN A 85 2.90 -7.35 26.70
C GLN A 85 1.48 -7.34 26.11
N THR A 86 1.25 -8.16 25.09
CA THR A 86 -0.09 -8.47 24.59
C THR A 86 -0.38 -9.95 24.88
N ALA A 87 -1.61 -10.29 25.29
CA ALA A 87 -2.02 -11.70 25.47
C ALA A 87 -1.80 -12.54 24.19
N ASP A 88 -1.72 -11.86 23.04
CA ASP A 88 -1.37 -12.43 21.74
C ASP A 88 0.15 -12.64 21.60
N ARG A 89 0.57 -13.91 21.54
CA ARG A 89 1.98 -14.34 21.44
C ARG A 89 2.42 -14.63 20.00
N ARG A 90 1.58 -14.34 19.00
CA ARG A 90 1.91 -14.60 17.59
C ARG A 90 3.11 -13.76 17.14
N PRO A 91 3.99 -14.29 16.26
CA PRO A 91 5.02 -13.49 15.60
C PRO A 91 4.36 -12.36 14.80
N ARG A 92 5.08 -11.26 14.60
CA ARG A 92 4.56 -10.09 13.90
C ARG A 92 4.88 -10.19 12.43
N LEU A 93 3.97 -9.74 11.58
CA LEU A 93 4.24 -9.50 10.17
C LEU A 93 3.87 -8.05 9.85
N VAL A 94 4.89 -7.25 9.59
CA VAL A 94 4.75 -5.82 9.30
C VAL A 94 4.65 -5.62 7.80
N ILE A 95 3.62 -4.89 7.39
CA ILE A 95 3.34 -4.51 6.00
C ILE A 95 3.64 -3.03 5.84
N GLY A 96 4.64 -2.69 5.03
CA GLY A 96 4.96 -1.33 4.64
C GLY A 96 4.58 -1.11 3.18
N ALA A 97 4.12 0.09 2.84
CA ALA A 97 3.86 0.44 1.44
C ALA A 97 4.11 1.92 1.18
N ASP A 98 4.55 2.22 -0.04
CA ASP A 98 4.71 3.59 -0.53
C ASP A 98 4.33 3.71 -2.00
N THR A 99 3.86 4.88 -2.41
CA THR A 99 3.24 5.10 -3.73
C THR A 99 3.71 6.42 -4.31
N VAL A 100 4.16 6.38 -5.55
CA VAL A 100 4.58 7.56 -6.31
C VAL A 100 3.90 7.62 -7.66
N VAL A 101 3.75 8.84 -8.16
CA VAL A 101 3.40 9.11 -9.55
C VAL A 101 4.69 9.44 -10.30
N VAL A 102 4.87 8.87 -11.49
CA VAL A 102 5.99 9.18 -12.38
C VAL A 102 5.45 9.70 -13.70
N ALA A 103 5.84 10.91 -14.07
CA ALA A 103 5.48 11.54 -15.33
C ALA A 103 6.74 12.07 -16.00
N GLU A 104 6.97 11.70 -17.26
CA GLU A 104 8.13 12.16 -18.06
C GLU A 104 9.47 11.95 -17.33
N GLY A 105 9.63 10.81 -16.65
CA GLY A 105 10.84 10.47 -15.89
C GLY A 105 10.99 11.19 -14.54
N GLN A 106 10.03 12.02 -14.14
CA GLN A 106 10.05 12.74 -12.86
C GLN A 106 9.07 12.14 -11.85
N ILE A 107 9.54 11.98 -10.61
CA ILE A 107 8.70 11.56 -9.48
C ILE A 107 7.89 12.75 -9.00
N LEU A 108 6.57 12.62 -9.03
CA LEU A 108 5.62 13.55 -8.45
C LEU A 108 5.16 12.98 -7.10
N GLY A 109 5.80 13.46 -6.03
CA GLY A 109 5.40 13.16 -4.65
C GLY A 109 4.13 13.90 -4.25
N LYS A 110 3.93 14.07 -2.94
CA LYS A 110 2.88 14.95 -2.43
C LYS A 110 3.29 16.41 -2.67
N PRO A 111 2.40 17.27 -3.20
CA PRO A 111 2.72 18.67 -3.36
C PRO A 111 2.84 19.34 -1.97
N LYS A 112 3.79 20.26 -1.84
CA LYS A 112 4.03 21.04 -0.61
C LYS A 112 2.96 22.10 -0.40
N ASP A 113 2.43 22.62 -1.49
CA ASP A 113 1.43 23.68 -1.50
C ASP A 113 0.50 23.58 -2.72
N ARG A 114 -0.48 24.47 -2.75
CA ARG A 114 -1.48 24.54 -3.83
C ARG A 114 -0.86 24.87 -5.19
N HIS A 115 0.20 25.67 -5.24
CA HIS A 115 0.85 26.05 -6.50
C HIS A 115 1.59 24.85 -7.09
N GLU A 116 2.31 24.09 -6.28
CA GLU A 116 2.94 22.85 -6.71
C GLU A 116 1.89 21.82 -7.16
N ALA A 117 0.75 21.71 -6.45
CA ALA A 117 -0.36 20.86 -6.86
C ALA A 117 -0.92 21.27 -8.24
N TYR A 118 -1.10 22.56 -8.49
CA TYR A 118 -1.51 23.10 -9.79
C TYR A 118 -0.52 22.70 -10.90
N LEU A 119 0.79 22.88 -10.68
CA LEU A 119 1.82 22.52 -11.66
C LEU A 119 1.84 21.02 -11.96
N MET A 120 1.66 20.18 -10.93
CA MET A 120 1.52 18.73 -11.11
C MET A 120 0.31 18.39 -11.99
N LEU A 121 -0.88 18.91 -11.68
CA LEU A 121 -2.10 18.63 -12.45
C LEU A 121 -2.00 19.11 -13.91
N ARG A 122 -1.44 20.31 -14.12
CA ARG A 122 -1.14 20.82 -15.47
C ARG A 122 -0.20 19.91 -16.24
N ARG A 123 0.80 19.35 -15.57
CA ARG A 123 1.75 18.42 -16.18
C ARG A 123 1.10 17.09 -16.57
N LEU A 124 0.15 16.60 -15.78
CA LEU A 124 -0.55 15.34 -16.02
C LEU A 124 -1.67 15.46 -17.06
N SER A 125 -2.25 16.65 -17.23
CA SER A 125 -3.33 16.95 -18.17
C SER A 125 -3.05 16.42 -19.58
N GLY A 126 -3.98 15.60 -20.11
CA GLY A 126 -3.92 15.04 -21.46
C GLY A 126 -2.86 13.97 -21.68
N ARG A 127 -2.19 13.51 -20.62
CA ARG A 127 -1.02 12.63 -20.71
C ARG A 127 -1.23 11.33 -19.97
N VAL A 128 -0.35 10.38 -20.26
CA VAL A 128 -0.21 9.13 -19.53
C VAL A 128 0.92 9.28 -18.52
N HIS A 129 0.66 8.86 -17.28
CA HIS A 129 1.64 8.75 -16.22
C HIS A 129 1.58 7.38 -15.56
N GLN A 130 2.66 7.01 -14.89
CA GLN A 130 2.75 5.77 -14.14
C GLN A 130 2.48 6.02 -12.67
N VAL A 131 1.76 5.09 -12.04
CA VAL A 131 1.58 5.02 -10.60
C VAL A 131 2.23 3.73 -10.12
N ILE A 132 3.24 3.87 -9.27
CA ILE A 132 4.03 2.74 -8.76
C ILE A 132 3.79 2.66 -7.27
N THR A 133 3.30 1.52 -6.79
CA THR A 133 3.26 1.21 -5.35
C THR A 133 4.24 0.09 -5.05
N ALA A 134 5.19 0.36 -4.16
CA ALA A 134 6.03 -0.66 -3.55
C ALA A 134 5.43 -1.12 -2.23
N VAL A 135 5.60 -2.40 -1.92
CA VAL A 135 5.12 -3.05 -0.72
C VAL A 135 6.23 -3.93 -0.14
N CYS A 136 6.33 -3.95 1.18
CA CYS A 136 7.25 -4.80 1.91
C CYS A 136 6.49 -5.61 2.97
N LEU A 137 6.76 -6.90 3.02
CA LEU A 137 6.40 -7.81 4.12
C LEU A 137 7.65 -8.11 4.93
N ASN A 138 7.60 -7.93 6.25
CA ASN A 138 8.76 -8.12 7.11
C ASN A 138 8.34 -8.68 8.48
N ASP A 139 8.88 -9.85 8.86
CA ASP A 139 8.64 -10.48 10.18
C ASP A 139 9.84 -10.32 11.14
N GLY A 140 10.86 -9.54 10.75
CA GLY A 140 12.11 -9.35 11.49
C GLY A 140 13.20 -10.36 11.14
N GLN A 141 12.85 -11.49 10.51
CA GLN A 141 13.82 -12.49 10.03
C GLN A 141 13.86 -12.55 8.50
N ARG A 142 12.69 -12.44 7.88
CA ARG A 142 12.48 -12.53 6.44
C ARG A 142 11.90 -11.22 5.94
N THR A 143 12.25 -10.90 4.70
CA THR A 143 11.77 -9.72 4.00
C THR A 143 11.36 -10.12 2.60
N CYS A 144 10.16 -9.71 2.19
CA CYS A 144 9.70 -9.78 0.81
C CYS A 144 9.35 -8.37 0.34
N ARG A 145 10.03 -7.89 -0.70
CA ARG A 145 9.78 -6.60 -1.33
C ARG A 145 9.25 -6.85 -2.74
N PHE A 146 8.24 -6.11 -3.13
CA PHE A 146 7.69 -6.14 -4.47
C PHE A 146 7.02 -4.82 -4.80
N HIS A 147 6.73 -4.60 -6.08
CA HIS A 147 5.97 -3.44 -6.53
C HIS A 147 4.94 -3.82 -7.59
N GLN A 148 4.01 -2.90 -7.84
CA GLN A 148 3.14 -2.90 -9.01
C GLN A 148 3.24 -1.54 -9.70
N SER A 149 3.10 -1.55 -11.02
CA SER A 149 3.03 -0.35 -11.84
C SER A 149 1.72 -0.35 -12.62
N SER A 150 1.10 0.81 -12.74
CA SER A 150 -0.13 1.00 -13.52
C SER A 150 -0.07 2.33 -14.25
N GLN A 151 -0.63 2.39 -15.44
CA GLN A 151 -0.70 3.60 -16.23
C GLN A 151 -2.08 4.24 -16.05
N VAL A 152 -2.09 5.56 -15.95
CA VAL A 152 -3.31 6.36 -15.90
C VAL A 152 -3.20 7.42 -16.98
N ARG A 153 -4.23 7.53 -17.82
CA ARG A 153 -4.38 8.60 -18.79
C ARG A 153 -5.38 9.62 -18.28
N PHE A 154 -5.01 10.90 -18.32
CA PHE A 154 -5.96 11.98 -18.08
C PHE A 154 -6.56 12.52 -19.37
N TYR A 155 -7.80 13.00 -19.26
CA TYR A 155 -8.36 13.95 -20.22
C TYR A 155 -7.52 15.25 -20.23
N ASN A 156 -7.68 16.05 -21.29
CA ASN A 156 -7.19 17.43 -21.28
C ASN A 156 -7.98 18.22 -20.24
N LEU A 157 -7.30 18.73 -19.21
CA LEU A 157 -7.88 19.52 -18.14
C LEU A 157 -7.85 20.99 -18.50
N THR A 158 -8.98 21.66 -18.38
CA THR A 158 -9.05 23.12 -18.47
C THR A 158 -8.55 23.75 -17.18
N GLU A 159 -8.24 25.05 -17.21
CA GLU A 159 -7.88 25.76 -15.99
C GLU A 159 -8.98 25.73 -14.93
N ARG A 160 -10.24 25.76 -15.39
CA ARG A 160 -11.39 25.67 -14.50
C ARG A 160 -11.43 24.32 -13.78
N ASP A 161 -11.16 23.22 -14.48
CA ASP A 161 -11.16 21.88 -13.87
C ASP A 161 -10.13 21.77 -12.75
N ILE A 162 -8.91 22.25 -13.03
CA ILE A 162 -7.80 22.22 -12.08
C ILE A 162 -8.11 23.10 -10.87
N GLN A 163 -8.55 24.34 -11.06
CA GLN A 163 -8.86 25.23 -9.93
C GLN A 163 -10.01 24.69 -9.08
N THR A 164 -11.08 24.21 -9.72
CA THR A 164 -12.24 23.62 -9.01
C THR A 164 -11.81 22.42 -8.17
N TYR A 165 -10.93 21.57 -8.69
CA TYR A 165 -10.41 20.45 -7.92
C TYR A 165 -9.47 20.86 -6.79
N LEU A 166 -8.62 21.86 -7.00
CA LEU A 166 -7.79 22.37 -5.91
C LEU A 166 -8.63 22.98 -4.78
N ASP A 167 -9.79 23.56 -5.12
CA ASP A 167 -10.75 24.12 -4.14
C ASP A 167 -11.43 23.04 -3.30
N CYS A 168 -11.53 21.80 -3.77
CA CYS A 168 -12.09 20.71 -2.97
C CYS A 168 -11.12 20.18 -1.89
N GLY A 169 -9.85 20.59 -1.92
CA GLY A 169 -8.86 20.26 -0.89
C GLY A 169 -8.30 18.84 -0.95
N GLU A 170 -8.64 18.05 -1.98
CA GLU A 170 -8.18 16.66 -2.10
C GLU A 170 -6.73 16.50 -2.58
N SER A 171 -6.02 17.55 -2.98
CA SER A 171 -4.75 17.42 -3.69
C SER A 171 -3.53 17.18 -2.79
N LEU A 172 -3.48 17.82 -1.61
CA LEU A 172 -2.22 17.97 -0.85
C LEU A 172 -1.71 16.67 -0.21
N ASP A 173 -2.57 15.72 0.13
CA ASP A 173 -2.18 14.46 0.78
C ASP A 173 -1.82 13.34 -0.21
N LYS A 174 -1.77 13.63 -1.53
CA LYS A 174 -1.71 12.61 -2.59
C LYS A 174 -0.53 12.81 -3.53
N ALA A 175 0.11 11.70 -3.89
CA ALA A 175 1.18 11.70 -4.90
C ALA A 175 0.60 12.14 -6.26
N GLY A 176 1.31 13.04 -6.96
CA GLY A 176 0.83 13.63 -8.21
C GLY A 176 -0.38 14.55 -8.05
N ALA A 177 -0.70 14.96 -6.82
CA ALA A 177 -1.75 15.92 -6.48
C ALA A 177 -3.19 15.52 -6.84
N TYR A 178 -3.50 14.23 -7.06
CA TYR A 178 -4.87 13.77 -7.31
C TYR A 178 -5.20 12.44 -6.63
N GLY A 179 -6.49 12.18 -6.44
CA GLY A 179 -6.99 10.92 -5.90
C GLY A 179 -8.09 10.31 -6.76
N ILE A 180 -7.86 9.11 -7.29
CA ILE A 180 -8.80 8.42 -8.18
C ILE A 180 -10.09 7.93 -7.50
N GLN A 181 -10.11 7.87 -6.16
CA GLN A 181 -11.32 7.51 -5.39
C GLN A 181 -12.25 8.70 -5.13
N GLY A 182 -11.75 9.93 -5.28
CA GLY A 182 -12.47 11.17 -5.03
C GLY A 182 -12.76 11.92 -6.33
N GLN A 183 -12.84 13.26 -6.26
CA GLN A 183 -13.13 14.10 -7.43
C GLN A 183 -12.07 13.99 -8.54
N GLY A 184 -10.86 13.53 -8.21
CA GLY A 184 -9.80 13.27 -9.18
C GLY A 184 -10.17 12.16 -10.18
N SER A 185 -11.21 11.35 -9.93
CA SER A 185 -11.73 10.38 -10.89
C SER A 185 -12.24 11.04 -12.18
N LEU A 186 -12.71 12.29 -12.10
CA LEU A 186 -13.23 13.04 -13.25
C LEU A 186 -12.16 13.38 -14.28
N PHE A 187 -10.88 13.32 -13.88
CA PHE A 187 -9.75 13.56 -14.78
C PHE A 187 -9.36 12.32 -15.58
N VAL A 188 -9.70 11.13 -15.10
CA VAL A 188 -9.18 9.87 -15.63
C VAL A 188 -9.98 9.45 -16.86
N GLN A 189 -9.28 9.37 -18.00
CA GLN A 189 -9.80 8.81 -19.24
C GLN A 189 -9.66 7.29 -19.28
N GLU A 190 -8.52 6.77 -18.83
CA GLU A 190 -8.19 5.35 -18.96
C GLU A 190 -7.22 4.90 -17.86
N ILE A 191 -7.34 3.64 -17.47
CA ILE A 191 -6.42 2.95 -16.58
C ILE A 191 -5.94 1.67 -17.26
N GLN A 192 -4.64 1.46 -17.28
CA GLN A 192 -4.04 0.18 -17.65
C GLN A 192 -3.24 -0.38 -16.46
N GLY A 193 -3.73 -1.47 -15.86
CA GLY A 193 -3.10 -2.11 -14.71
C GLY A 193 -4.07 -2.31 -13.55
N ASP A 194 -3.55 -2.18 -12.33
CA ASP A 194 -4.29 -2.43 -11.09
C ASP A 194 -4.83 -1.12 -10.51
N TYR A 195 -6.16 -1.00 -10.44
CA TYR A 195 -6.83 0.13 -9.81
C TYR A 195 -6.40 0.31 -8.34
N TYR A 196 -6.28 -0.77 -7.58
CA TYR A 196 -5.93 -0.70 -6.16
C TYR A 196 -4.45 -0.34 -5.96
N ASN A 197 -3.57 -0.70 -6.91
CA ASN A 197 -2.21 -0.16 -6.97
C ASN A 197 -2.24 1.38 -7.05
N ILE A 198 -3.11 1.95 -7.88
CA ILE A 198 -3.24 3.41 -8.03
C ILE A 198 -3.75 4.06 -6.74
N VAL A 199 -4.71 3.43 -6.08
CA VAL A 199 -5.22 3.90 -4.78
C VAL A 199 -4.14 3.88 -3.69
N GLY A 200 -3.19 2.94 -3.78
CA GLY A 200 -1.97 2.91 -2.98
C GLY A 200 -1.70 1.59 -2.26
N LEU A 201 -2.41 0.51 -2.59
CA LEU A 201 -2.08 -0.84 -2.14
C LEU A 201 -2.59 -1.89 -3.15
N PRO A 202 -1.71 -2.63 -3.85
CA PRO A 202 -2.12 -3.63 -4.83
C PRO A 202 -2.70 -4.89 -4.16
N VAL A 203 -3.99 -4.84 -3.81
CA VAL A 203 -4.69 -5.83 -2.97
C VAL A 203 -4.51 -7.27 -3.46
N ALA A 204 -4.68 -7.49 -4.77
CA ALA A 204 -4.60 -8.84 -5.34
C ALA A 204 -3.16 -9.37 -5.37
N ALA A 205 -2.16 -8.51 -5.61
CA ALA A 205 -0.76 -8.91 -5.56
C ALA A 205 -0.33 -9.18 -4.11
N LEU A 206 -0.75 -8.32 -3.18
CA LEU A 206 -0.49 -8.47 -1.75
C LEU A 206 -1.03 -9.79 -1.20
N LEU A 207 -2.25 -10.20 -1.55
CA LEU A 207 -2.80 -11.49 -1.13
C LEU A 207 -1.90 -12.67 -1.53
N ARG A 208 -1.39 -12.67 -2.77
CA ARG A 208 -0.51 -13.74 -3.26
C ARG A 208 0.82 -13.76 -2.50
N GLN A 209 1.39 -12.59 -2.24
CA GLN A 209 2.62 -12.46 -1.46
C GLN A 209 2.43 -12.88 0.00
N LEU A 210 1.31 -12.50 0.64
CA LEU A 210 0.97 -12.93 2.00
C LEU A 210 0.87 -14.46 2.11
N ARG A 211 0.18 -15.10 1.15
CA ARG A 211 0.08 -16.57 1.09
C ARG A 211 1.45 -17.23 0.89
N ALA A 212 2.24 -16.75 -0.06
CA ALA A 212 3.58 -17.29 -0.33
C ALA A 212 4.52 -17.13 0.87
N PHE A 213 4.50 -15.95 1.51
CA PHE A 213 5.32 -15.65 2.68
C PHE A 213 4.96 -16.56 3.88
N SER A 214 3.67 -16.83 4.07
CA SER A 214 3.17 -17.65 5.19
C SER A 214 3.35 -19.16 4.98
N ALA A 215 3.29 -19.63 3.73
CA ALA A 215 3.52 -21.04 3.40
C ALA A 215 4.95 -21.49 3.74
N GLN A 216 5.93 -20.59 3.67
CA GLN A 216 7.33 -20.86 4.02
C GLN A 216 7.57 -21.02 5.54
N THR A 217 6.56 -20.77 6.38
CA THR A 217 6.64 -20.89 7.84
C THR A 217 5.86 -22.06 8.43
N ALA A 218 5.02 -22.73 7.65
CA ALA A 218 4.37 -23.95 8.12
C ALA A 218 5.45 -25.03 8.28
N PRO A 219 5.55 -25.72 9.44
CA PRO A 219 6.35 -26.93 9.50
C PRO A 219 5.84 -27.87 8.40
N ALA A 220 6.75 -28.50 7.67
CA ALA A 220 6.39 -29.57 6.73
C ALA A 220 5.41 -30.48 7.47
N ALA A 221 4.20 -30.66 6.94
CA ALA A 221 3.20 -31.50 7.55
C ALA A 221 3.87 -32.85 7.82
N THR A 222 4.16 -33.14 9.10
CA THR A 222 4.71 -34.42 9.48
C THR A 222 3.70 -35.46 9.04
N ASP A 223 4.10 -36.33 8.12
CA ASP A 223 3.37 -37.52 7.73
C ASP A 223 2.75 -38.13 8.98
N ARG A 224 1.42 -38.17 9.02
CA ARG A 224 0.74 -38.97 10.03
C ARG A 224 1.20 -40.40 9.79
N PRO A 225 1.73 -41.11 10.79
CA PRO A 225 1.96 -42.54 10.61
C PRO A 225 0.62 -43.16 10.27
N SER A 226 0.55 -43.84 9.13
CA SER A 226 -0.58 -44.69 8.75
C SER A 226 -0.76 -45.74 9.83
N SER A 227 -1.63 -45.46 10.80
CA SER A 227 -2.22 -46.47 11.65
C SER A 227 -3.36 -47.10 10.87
N VAL A 228 -3.05 -48.18 10.15
CA VAL A 228 -4.05 -49.17 9.76
C VAL A 228 -3.45 -50.55 9.97
N LEU A 229 -4.08 -51.24 10.92
CA LEU A 229 -4.13 -52.66 11.29
C LEU A 229 -3.39 -53.66 10.40
#